data_AF-A0AAJ2ZBE8-F1
#
_entry.id   AF-A0AAJ2ZBE8-F1
#
_cell.length_a   1.000
_cell.length_b   1.000
_cell.length_c   1.000
_cell.angle_alpha   90.00
_cell.angle_beta   90.00
_cell.angle_gamma   90.00
#
_symmetry.space_group_name_H-M   'P 1'
#
loop_
_entity.id
_entity.type
_entity.pdbx_description
1 polymer ?
#
loop_
_entity_poly.entity_id
_entity_poly.type
_entity_poly.pdbx_seq_one_letter_code
_entity_poly.pdbx_strand_id
1 'polypeptide(L)'
;MKATQKPPTTAPVTPADLLRMAALYLRRHGWHQGTYYAPTDTPTPPACAVGAIGMACAGQPVNHFSDLNPDDRTTYLDAIAALTDYLDLHYPICLVDDDGFWLNEHTSPYSWNDDPLCTAEHVIAALEGAAKEWDRLHTQGGENR
;
A
#
# COMPACT_ATOMS: atom_id res chain seq x y z
N MET A 1 -5.10 -37.41 19.54
CA MET A 1 -4.45 -36.23 20.15
C MET A 1 -5.32 -35.01 19.86
N LYS A 2 -5.69 -34.19 20.85
CA LYS A 2 -6.36 -32.89 20.61
C LYS A 2 -5.27 -31.81 20.64
N ALA A 3 -5.14 -31.03 19.57
CA ALA A 3 -4.22 -29.90 19.54
C ALA A 3 -4.72 -28.81 20.50
N THR A 4 -3.90 -28.44 21.50
CA THR A 4 -4.16 -27.39 22.50
C THR A 4 -3.36 -26.12 22.20
N GLN A 5 -3.09 -25.82 20.94
CA GLN A 5 -2.43 -24.56 20.60
C GLN A 5 -3.42 -23.41 20.82
N LYS A 6 -3.24 -22.66 21.92
CA LYS A 6 -3.61 -21.25 21.94
C LYS A 6 -2.63 -20.56 21.00
N PRO A 7 -3.06 -19.99 19.86
CA PRO A 7 -2.15 -19.16 19.08
C PRO A 7 -1.65 -18.03 20.01
N PRO A 8 -0.35 -17.68 19.95
CA PRO A 8 0.08 -16.43 20.57
C PRO A 8 -0.76 -15.30 19.97
N THR A 9 -1.14 -14.32 20.79
CA THR A 9 -1.74 -13.07 20.33
C THR A 9 -0.89 -12.56 19.17
N THR A 10 -1.41 -12.66 17.94
CA THR A 10 -0.75 -12.09 16.76
C THR A 10 -0.67 -10.60 17.03
N ALA A 11 0.54 -10.05 16.99
CA ALA A 11 0.73 -8.60 17.08
C ALA A 11 -0.21 -7.91 16.07
N PRO A 12 -0.74 -6.71 16.38
CA PRO A 12 -1.54 -5.96 15.43
C PRO A 12 -0.78 -5.81 14.11
N VAL A 13 -1.46 -6.01 12.99
CA VAL A 13 -0.88 -5.79 11.65
C VAL A 13 -0.53 -4.31 11.53
N THR A 14 0.71 -4.00 11.21
CA THR A 14 1.17 -2.62 11.03
C THR A 14 1.00 -2.15 9.58
N PRO A 15 1.01 -0.83 9.32
CA PRO A 15 1.11 -0.30 7.96
C PRO A 15 2.31 -0.87 7.18
N ALA A 16 3.47 -1.00 7.81
CA ALA A 16 4.65 -1.60 7.19
C ALA A 16 4.45 -3.07 6.80
N ASP A 17 3.69 -3.84 7.60
CA ASP A 17 3.33 -5.22 7.25
C ASP A 17 2.43 -5.25 6.00
N LEU A 18 1.41 -4.39 5.92
CA LEU A 18 0.54 -4.31 4.75
C LEU A 18 1.33 -3.94 3.48
N LEU A 19 2.24 -2.98 3.57
CA LEU A 19 3.09 -2.55 2.44
C LEU A 19 3.99 -3.70 1.94
N ARG A 20 4.60 -4.47 2.85
CA ARG A 20 5.38 -5.67 2.48
C ARG A 20 4.51 -6.76 1.86
N MET A 21 3.33 -6.99 2.41
CA MET A 21 2.39 -7.98 1.87
C MET A 21 1.87 -7.57 0.50
N ALA A 22 1.64 -6.27 0.26
CA ALA A 22 1.28 -5.73 -1.05
C ALA A 22 2.41 -5.92 -2.06
N ALA A 23 3.67 -5.64 -1.69
CA ALA A 23 4.82 -5.90 -2.54
C ALA A 23 4.94 -7.40 -2.90
N LEU A 24 4.75 -8.28 -1.91
CA LEU A 24 4.72 -9.73 -2.12
C LEU A 24 3.55 -10.16 -3.02
N TYR A 25 2.38 -9.54 -2.87
CA TYR A 25 1.21 -9.79 -3.71
C TYR A 25 1.52 -9.47 -5.17
N LEU A 26 2.06 -8.28 -5.46
CA LEU A 26 2.42 -7.86 -6.82
C LEU A 26 3.47 -8.80 -7.44
N ARG A 27 4.48 -9.23 -6.67
CA ARG A 27 5.48 -10.21 -7.13
C ARG A 27 4.85 -11.56 -7.53
N ARG A 28 3.73 -11.95 -6.92
CA ARG A 28 3.07 -13.25 -7.14
C ARG A 28 1.96 -13.20 -8.19
N HIS A 29 1.20 -12.12 -8.20
CA HIS A 29 -0.07 -12.03 -8.92
C HIS A 29 -0.06 -10.98 -10.04
N GLY A 30 1.01 -10.17 -10.12
CA GLY A 30 1.20 -9.20 -11.18
C GLY A 30 0.72 -7.80 -10.80
N TRP A 31 1.25 -6.84 -11.54
CA TRP A 31 0.94 -5.42 -11.43
C TRP A 31 0.03 -4.97 -12.58
N HIS A 32 -0.81 -3.97 -12.32
CA HIS A 32 -1.83 -3.46 -13.23
C HIS A 32 -1.99 -1.93 -13.10
N GLN A 33 -2.41 -1.27 -14.19
CA GLN A 33 -2.64 0.17 -14.27
C GLN A 33 -4.08 0.51 -14.66
N GLY A 34 -4.58 1.67 -14.23
CA GLY A 34 -5.86 2.25 -14.62
C GLY A 34 -7.07 1.80 -13.80
N THR A 35 -6.99 0.67 -13.11
CA THR A 35 -7.99 0.21 -12.13
C THR A 35 -7.31 -0.49 -10.94
N TYR A 36 -8.07 -0.74 -9.86
CA TYR A 36 -7.53 -1.45 -8.69
C TYR A 36 -7.05 -2.86 -9.01
N TYR A 37 -7.85 -3.57 -9.80
CA TYR A 37 -7.58 -4.92 -10.23
C TYR A 37 -7.82 -5.04 -11.73
N ALA A 38 -7.02 -5.87 -12.39
CA ALA A 38 -7.29 -6.28 -13.76
C ALA A 38 -8.61 -7.09 -13.80
N PRO A 39 -9.45 -6.92 -14.84
CA PRO A 39 -10.70 -7.66 -14.96
C PRO A 39 -10.42 -9.12 -15.35
N THR A 40 -10.20 -9.97 -14.35
CA THR A 40 -9.96 -11.41 -14.52
C THR A 40 -10.89 -12.22 -13.62
N ASP A 41 -11.13 -13.48 -13.99
CA ASP A 41 -11.95 -14.41 -13.20
C ASP A 41 -11.16 -15.09 -12.06
N THR A 42 -9.94 -14.62 -11.78
CA THR A 42 -9.08 -15.22 -10.75
C THR A 42 -9.34 -14.59 -9.38
N PRO A 43 -9.37 -15.36 -8.28
CA PRO A 43 -9.54 -14.80 -6.93
C PRO A 43 -8.45 -13.81 -6.51
N THR A 44 -7.27 -13.88 -7.14
CA THR A 44 -6.10 -13.02 -6.89
C THR A 44 -5.68 -12.33 -8.21
N PRO A 45 -6.45 -11.34 -8.68
CA PRO A 45 -6.18 -10.65 -9.94
C PRO A 45 -4.94 -9.75 -9.84
N PRO A 46 -4.19 -9.51 -10.93
CA PRO A 46 -3.19 -8.44 -10.96
C PRO A 46 -3.76 -7.12 -10.44
N ALA A 47 -2.98 -6.35 -9.69
CA ALA A 47 -3.46 -5.16 -9.01
C ALA A 47 -2.57 -3.93 -9.20
N CYS A 48 -3.13 -2.74 -9.02
CA CYS A 48 -2.32 -1.54 -8.81
C CYS A 48 -1.72 -1.53 -7.40
N ALA A 49 -0.84 -0.56 -7.10
CA ALA A 49 -0.25 -0.41 -5.77
C ALA A 49 -1.30 -0.37 -4.64
N VAL A 50 -2.35 0.44 -4.82
CA VAL A 50 -3.40 0.62 -3.81
C VAL A 50 -4.31 -0.60 -3.71
N GLY A 51 -4.66 -1.23 -4.84
CA GLY A 51 -5.41 -2.48 -4.86
C GLY A 51 -4.65 -3.62 -4.16
N ALA A 52 -3.32 -3.69 -4.32
CA ALA A 52 -2.50 -4.68 -3.63
C ALA A 52 -2.48 -4.46 -2.10
N ILE A 53 -2.49 -3.21 -1.63
CA ILE A 53 -2.65 -2.89 -0.19
C ILE A 53 -4.04 -3.31 0.29
N GLY A 54 -5.08 -3.06 -0.51
CA GLY A 54 -6.44 -3.51 -0.22
C GLY A 54 -6.53 -5.03 -0.10
N MET A 55 -5.87 -5.75 -1.00
CA MET A 55 -5.79 -7.21 -0.98
C MET A 55 -5.03 -7.74 0.24
N ALA A 56 -3.91 -7.12 0.58
CA ALA A 56 -3.12 -7.46 1.77
C ALA A 56 -3.92 -7.25 3.07
N CYS A 57 -4.79 -6.24 3.08
CA CYS A 57 -5.64 -5.91 4.23
C CYS A 57 -6.87 -6.84 4.33
N ALA A 58 -7.63 -7.00 3.26
CA ALA A 58 -8.91 -7.72 3.27
C ALA A 58 -8.79 -9.23 3.03
N GLY A 59 -7.69 -9.69 2.44
CA GLY A 59 -7.54 -11.06 1.95
C GLY A 59 -8.42 -11.40 0.74
N GLN A 60 -9.09 -10.41 0.14
CA GLN A 60 -9.95 -10.53 -1.04
C GLN A 60 -10.02 -9.19 -1.81
N PRO A 61 -10.42 -9.20 -3.10
CA PRO A 61 -10.60 -7.96 -3.85
C PRO A 61 -11.66 -7.05 -3.20
N VAL A 62 -11.28 -5.80 -2.95
CA VAL A 62 -12.18 -4.72 -2.45
C VAL A 62 -12.47 -3.70 -3.53
N ASN A 63 -13.73 -3.38 -3.79
CA ASN A 63 -14.07 -2.40 -4.83
C ASN A 63 -13.75 -0.98 -4.39
N HIS A 64 -13.88 -0.71 -3.09
CA HIS A 64 -13.56 0.58 -2.49
C HIS A 64 -13.13 0.39 -1.03
N PHE A 65 -12.30 1.31 -0.50
CA PHE A 65 -11.83 1.22 0.89
C PHE A 65 -12.96 1.28 1.94
N SER A 66 -14.13 1.79 1.54
CA SER A 66 -15.35 1.80 2.38
C SER A 66 -15.93 0.41 2.64
N ASP A 67 -15.54 -0.58 1.82
CA ASP A 67 -16.00 -1.97 1.95
C ASP A 67 -15.26 -2.70 3.10
N LEU A 68 -14.16 -2.13 3.58
CA LEU A 68 -13.41 -2.63 4.73
C LEU A 68 -14.17 -2.38 6.03
N ASN A 69 -14.01 -3.29 7.01
CA ASN A 69 -14.47 -3.02 8.36
C ASN A 69 -13.67 -1.84 8.97
N PRO A 70 -14.19 -1.16 10.01
CA PRO A 70 -13.58 0.07 10.52
C PRO A 70 -12.12 -0.08 10.99
N ASP A 71 -11.78 -1.21 11.59
CA ASP A 71 -10.43 -1.47 12.11
C ASP A 71 -9.44 -1.64 10.95
N ASP A 72 -9.77 -2.52 10.00
CA ASP A 72 -8.98 -2.76 8.79
C ASP A 72 -8.83 -1.49 7.94
N ARG A 73 -9.89 -0.69 7.85
CA ARG A 73 -9.89 0.57 7.10
C ARG A 73 -8.87 1.55 7.68
N THR A 74 -8.68 1.58 8.99
CA THR A 74 -7.72 2.49 9.62
C THR A 74 -6.30 2.11 9.24
N THR A 75 -5.92 0.85 9.43
CA THR A 75 -4.58 0.35 9.04
C THR A 75 -4.33 0.45 7.54
N TYR A 76 -5.36 0.22 6.71
CA TYR A 76 -5.28 0.44 5.27
C TYR A 76 -4.95 1.91 4.94
N LEU A 77 -5.69 2.87 5.50
CA LEU A 77 -5.46 4.29 5.24
C LEU A 77 -4.08 4.74 5.74
N ASP A 78 -3.62 4.24 6.88
CA ASP A 78 -2.28 4.51 7.40
C ASP A 78 -1.18 3.96 6.45
N ALA A 79 -1.40 2.80 5.82
CA ALA A 79 -0.47 2.27 4.81
C ALA A 79 -0.46 3.12 3.53
N ILE A 80 -1.61 3.63 3.10
CA ILE A 80 -1.69 4.58 1.98
C ILE A 80 -0.97 5.89 2.31
N ALA A 81 -1.14 6.41 3.52
CA ALA A 81 -0.44 7.61 3.98
C ALA A 81 1.07 7.39 3.98
N ALA A 82 1.55 6.28 4.55
CA ALA A 82 2.98 5.95 4.57
C ALA A 82 3.59 5.81 3.16
N LEU A 83 2.85 5.21 2.22
CA LEU A 83 3.27 5.19 0.81
C LEU A 83 3.30 6.60 0.23
N THR A 84 2.28 7.41 0.47
CA THR A 84 2.17 8.78 -0.04
C THR A 84 3.35 9.63 0.43
N ASP A 85 3.66 9.61 1.73
CA ASP A 85 4.82 10.32 2.30
C ASP A 85 6.14 9.87 1.65
N TYR A 86 6.28 8.57 1.40
CA TYR A 86 7.45 8.02 0.71
C TYR A 86 7.53 8.51 -0.74
N LEU A 87 6.40 8.54 -1.46
CA LEU A 87 6.36 9.03 -2.84
C LEU A 87 6.69 10.52 -2.93
N ASP A 88 6.25 11.34 -1.98
CA ASP A 88 6.59 12.77 -1.97
C ASP A 88 8.09 13.02 -1.83
N LEU A 89 8.77 12.20 -1.04
CA LEU A 89 10.21 12.33 -0.82
C LEU A 89 11.04 11.81 -2.00
N HIS A 90 10.56 10.76 -2.69
CA HIS A 90 11.38 9.99 -3.63
C HIS A 90 10.95 10.11 -5.09
N TYR A 91 9.67 10.37 -5.35
CA TYR A 91 9.05 10.40 -6.67
C TYR A 91 8.00 11.52 -6.79
N PRO A 92 8.34 12.77 -6.46
CA PRO A 92 7.36 13.85 -6.45
C PRO A 92 6.76 14.07 -7.84
N ILE A 93 5.44 13.87 -7.97
CA ILE A 93 4.72 14.26 -9.18
C ILE A 93 4.16 15.66 -8.97
N CYS A 94 4.85 16.63 -9.55
CA CYS A 94 4.47 18.04 -9.53
C CYS A 94 3.44 18.32 -10.63
N LEU A 95 2.17 18.04 -10.38
CA LEU A 95 1.10 18.52 -11.24
C LEU A 95 0.84 19.98 -10.90
N VAL A 96 1.07 20.86 -11.87
CA VAL A 96 0.67 22.27 -11.81
C VAL A 96 -0.38 22.55 -12.87
N ASP A 97 -1.31 23.46 -12.59
CA ASP A 97 -2.23 23.98 -13.60
C ASP A 97 -1.52 24.95 -14.56
N ASP A 98 -2.26 25.44 -15.56
CA ASP A 98 -1.75 26.38 -16.56
C ASP A 98 -1.23 27.69 -15.94
N ASP A 99 -1.68 28.03 -14.73
CA ASP A 99 -1.28 29.21 -13.96
C ASP A 99 -0.11 28.92 -13.00
N GLY A 100 0.40 27.67 -12.97
CA GLY A 100 1.53 27.24 -12.15
C GLY A 100 1.17 26.91 -10.70
N PHE A 101 -0.10 26.77 -10.35
CA PHE A 101 -0.53 26.33 -9.04
C PHE A 101 -0.52 24.81 -8.93
N TRP A 102 -0.06 24.30 -7.78
CA TRP A 102 -0.06 22.87 -7.48
C TRP A 102 -1.49 22.33 -7.49
N LEU A 103 -1.75 21.39 -8.40
CA LEU A 103 -3.01 20.67 -8.49
C LEU A 103 -3.16 19.64 -7.36
N ASN A 104 -2.06 19.20 -6.77
CA ASN A 104 -2.05 18.33 -5.61
C ASN A 104 -0.86 18.66 -4.70
N GLU A 105 -1.13 18.72 -3.39
CA GLU A 105 -0.10 18.93 -2.36
C GLU A 105 0.78 17.68 -2.19
N HIS A 106 0.24 16.51 -2.52
CA HIS A 106 0.90 15.21 -2.37
C HIS A 106 0.87 14.40 -3.67
N THR A 107 1.82 13.49 -3.82
CA THR A 107 1.91 12.55 -4.93
C THR A 107 0.85 11.47 -4.75
N SER A 108 -0.21 11.56 -5.55
CA SER A 108 -1.27 10.54 -5.57
C SER A 108 -0.70 9.16 -5.92
N PRO A 109 -0.82 8.14 -5.05
CA PRO A 109 -0.36 6.78 -5.35
C PRO A 109 -1.07 6.18 -6.57
N TYR A 110 -2.28 6.63 -6.88
CA TYR A 110 -3.01 6.21 -8.09
C TYR A 110 -2.38 6.81 -9.35
N SER A 111 -2.15 8.13 -9.34
CA SER A 111 -1.57 8.83 -10.50
C SER A 111 -0.13 8.39 -10.76
N TRP A 112 0.65 8.17 -9.70
CA TRP A 112 2.00 7.63 -9.81
C TRP A 112 2.03 6.18 -10.30
N ASN A 113 1.10 5.33 -9.86
CA ASN A 113 0.97 3.97 -10.39
C ASN A 113 0.66 3.99 -11.89
N ASP A 114 -0.19 4.91 -12.33
CA ASP A 114 -0.67 4.99 -13.71
C ASP A 114 0.23 5.84 -14.62
N ASP A 115 1.36 6.33 -14.11
CA ASP A 115 2.37 6.99 -14.93
C ASP A 115 2.89 6.01 -16.01
N PRO A 116 2.91 6.39 -17.30
CA PRO A 116 3.39 5.52 -18.39
C PRO A 116 4.85 5.06 -18.25
N LEU A 117 5.66 5.74 -17.43
CA LEU A 117 7.04 5.39 -17.12
C LEU A 117 7.17 4.53 -15.87
N CYS A 118 6.08 4.29 -15.14
CA CYS A 118 6.08 3.40 -13.98
C CYS A 118 6.21 1.94 -14.41
N THR A 119 6.81 1.11 -13.55
CA THR A 119 6.96 -0.34 -13.78
C THR A 119 6.60 -1.14 -12.54
N ALA A 120 6.33 -2.42 -12.70
CA ALA A 120 6.05 -3.32 -11.58
C ALA A 120 7.19 -3.33 -10.55
N GLU A 121 8.44 -3.38 -11.01
CA GLU A 121 9.63 -3.36 -10.16
C GLU A 121 9.72 -2.06 -9.36
N HIS A 122 9.41 -0.94 -10.00
CA HIS A 122 9.40 0.37 -9.36
C HIS A 122 8.33 0.43 -8.27
N VAL A 123 7.12 -0.07 -8.56
CA VAL A 123 6.03 -0.10 -7.58
C VAL A 123 6.37 -0.98 -6.37
N ILE A 124 6.90 -2.18 -6.63
CA ILE A 124 7.34 -3.11 -5.59
C ILE A 124 8.43 -2.47 -4.73
N ALA A 125 9.42 -1.81 -5.34
CA ALA A 125 10.51 -1.16 -4.62
C ALA A 125 10.02 -0.01 -3.74
N ALA A 126 9.05 0.79 -4.22
CA ALA A 126 8.49 1.87 -3.43
C ALA A 126 7.67 1.37 -2.23
N LEU A 127 6.88 0.30 -2.40
CA LEU A 127 6.17 -0.34 -1.29
C LEU A 127 7.14 -0.86 -0.21
N GLU A 128 8.23 -1.52 -0.62
CA GLU A 128 9.26 -2.00 0.31
C GLU A 128 10.03 -0.84 0.96
N GLY A 129 10.30 0.23 0.21
CA GLY A 129 10.93 1.46 0.70
C GLY A 129 10.08 2.17 1.74
N ALA A 130 8.79 2.37 1.46
CA ALA A 130 7.83 2.95 2.39
C ALA A 130 7.70 2.14 3.68
N ALA A 131 7.65 0.80 3.57
CA ALA A 131 7.62 -0.08 4.75
C ALA A 131 8.87 0.09 5.62
N LYS A 132 10.05 0.17 4.99
CA LYS A 132 11.32 0.36 5.70
C LYS A 132 11.39 1.73 6.38
N GLU A 133 10.90 2.77 5.72
CA GLU A 133 10.89 4.13 6.28
C GLU A 133 9.90 4.24 7.43
N TRP A 134 8.72 3.63 7.30
CA TRP A 134 7.75 3.55 8.39
C TRP A 134 8.37 2.88 9.63
N ASP A 135 9.03 1.73 9.47
CA ASP A 135 9.73 1.07 10.58
C ASP A 135 10.79 1.98 11.21
N ARG A 136 11.58 2.69 10.40
CA ARG A 136 12.61 3.61 10.89
C ARG A 136 12.02 4.68 11.80
N LEU A 137 10.89 5.27 11.39
CA LEU A 137 10.21 6.34 12.12
C LEU A 137 9.49 5.83 13.38
N HIS A 138 8.95 4.62 13.36
CA HIS A 138 8.09 4.09 14.42
C HIS A 138 8.81 3.14 15.39
N THR A 139 10.03 2.69 15.06
CA THR A 139 10.88 1.90 15.97
C THR A 139 11.84 2.78 16.77
N GLN A 140 12.14 4.00 16.32
CA GLN A 140 13.04 4.94 17.00
C GLN A 140 12.41 5.71 18.19
N GLY A 141 11.11 5.54 18.45
CA GLY A 141 10.39 6.19 19.56
C GLY A 141 10.50 5.50 20.94
N GLY A 142 11.24 4.40 21.05
CA GLY A 142 11.39 3.63 22.30
C GLY A 142 12.39 4.20 23.31
N GLU A 143 13.14 5.25 22.96
CA GLU A 143 14.11 5.91 23.83
C GLU A 143 13.78 7.39 23.98
N ASN A 144 12.73 7.72 24.74
CA ASN A 144 12.73 8.92 25.58
C ASN A 144 11.71 8.73 26.71
N ARG A 145 12.27 8.63 27.93
CA ARG A 145 11.59 8.74 29.23
C ARG A 145 11.17 10.17 29.51
#